data_AF-A0A970L4V1-F1
#
_entry.id   AF-A0A970L4V1-F1
#
_cell.length_a   1.000
_cell.length_b   1.000
_cell.length_c   1.000
_cell.angle_alpha   90.00
_cell.angle_beta   90.00
_cell.angle_gamma   90.00
#
_symmetry.space_group_name_H-M   'P 1'
#
loop_
_entity.id
_entity.type
_entity.pdbx_description
1 polymer ?
#
loop_
_entity_poly.entity_id
_entity_poly.type
_entity_poly.pdbx_seq_one_letter_code
_entity_poly.pdbx_strand_id
1 'polypeptide(L)'
;MKELTVSGKTIVFSTHDFNIAVSNADKIWLVTDTDIKEGAPEDLWLADSFECLFDSERTGFDPEDGSFGFSPPYRGEVYLEGAAGRQKNWTIRALKRNGFAISSKKTQPYVEVREGGRGWSIVKDKKVQNFRSLYELIKILRQNNITAV
;
A
#
# COMPACT_ATOMS: atom_id res chain seq x y z
N MET A 1 -7.26 17.92 14.47
CA MET A 1 -8.22 18.92 13.95
C MET A 1 -9.41 19.12 14.90
N LYS A 2 -9.93 18.04 15.49
CA LYS A 2 -11.00 18.08 16.52
C LYS A 2 -10.73 19.01 17.72
N GLU A 3 -9.48 19.20 18.13
CA GLU A 3 -9.14 20.15 19.21
C GLU A 3 -9.43 21.62 18.87
N LEU A 4 -9.48 21.97 17.57
CA LEU A 4 -9.75 23.35 17.13
C LEU A 4 -11.25 23.68 17.07
N THR A 5 -12.12 22.66 17.00
CA THR A 5 -13.58 22.84 16.98
C THR A 5 -14.18 22.96 18.38
N VAL A 6 -13.40 22.71 19.45
CA VAL A 6 -13.79 22.81 20.87
C VAL A 6 -14.38 24.18 21.25
N SER A 7 -14.08 25.23 20.49
CA SER A 7 -14.61 26.59 20.71
C SER A 7 -15.93 26.89 19.98
N GLY A 8 -16.63 25.87 19.46
CA GLY A 8 -17.89 26.04 18.71
C GLY A 8 -17.69 26.58 17.30
N LYS A 9 -16.48 26.44 16.75
CA LYS A 9 -16.12 26.91 15.41
C LYS A 9 -16.31 25.80 14.40
N THR A 10 -16.97 26.11 13.30
CA THR A 10 -17.02 25.24 12.12
C THR A 10 -15.74 25.41 11.31
N ILE A 11 -15.08 24.30 11.01
CA ILE A 11 -13.87 24.27 10.17
C ILE A 11 -14.22 23.50 8.91
N VAL A 12 -14.00 24.14 7.76
CA VAL A 12 -14.09 23.51 6.44
C VAL A 12 -12.69 23.43 5.87
N PHE A 13 -12.29 22.26 5.40
CA PHE A 13 -10.99 22.03 4.77
C PHE A 13 -11.15 21.04 3.62
N SER A 14 -10.26 21.15 2.62
CA SER A 14 -10.13 20.18 1.54
C SER A 14 -8.79 19.45 1.66
N THR A 15 -8.78 18.16 1.38
CA THR A 15 -7.57 17.32 1.43
C THR A 15 -7.62 16.28 0.31
N HIS A 16 -6.45 15.92 -0.21
CA HIS A 16 -6.29 14.76 -1.09
C HIS A 16 -6.02 13.47 -0.30
N ASP A 17 -5.78 13.57 1.01
CA ASP A 17 -5.61 12.42 1.89
C ASP A 17 -6.98 11.98 2.43
N PHE A 18 -7.52 10.93 1.80
CA PHE A 18 -8.81 10.34 2.15
C PHE A 18 -8.87 9.86 3.61
N ASN A 19 -7.79 9.26 4.13
CA ASN A 19 -7.76 8.73 5.48
C ASN A 19 -7.88 9.84 6.53
N ILE A 20 -7.24 10.98 6.28
CA ILE A 20 -7.36 12.15 7.15
C ILE A 20 -8.79 12.68 7.18
N ALA A 21 -9.45 12.76 6.01
CA ALA A 21 -10.83 13.22 5.91
C ALA A 21 -11.78 12.32 6.71
N VAL A 22 -11.78 11.01 6.44
CA VAL A 22 -12.67 10.04 7.11
C VAL A 22 -12.41 9.95 8.61
N SER A 23 -11.16 10.00 9.05
CA SER A 23 -10.84 9.82 10.48
C SER A 23 -11.16 11.05 11.35
N ASN A 24 -11.28 12.23 10.75
CA ASN A 24 -11.36 13.50 11.51
C ASN A 24 -12.60 14.34 11.23
N ALA A 25 -13.21 14.22 10.05
CA ALA A 25 -14.36 15.03 9.69
C ALA A 25 -15.64 14.47 10.32
N ASP A 26 -16.44 15.36 10.91
CA ASP A 26 -17.77 14.99 11.39
C ASP A 26 -18.80 14.92 10.24
N LYS A 27 -18.51 15.62 9.13
CA LYS A 27 -19.30 15.60 7.89
C LYS A 27 -18.37 15.74 6.69
N ILE A 28 -18.61 14.96 5.64
CA ILE A 28 -17.86 15.00 4.38
C ILE A 28 -18.78 15.50 3.27
N TRP A 29 -18.22 16.34 2.39
CA TRP A 29 -18.79 16.70 1.11
C TRP A 29 -17.93 16.08 0.01
N LEU A 30 -18.46 15.04 -0.63
CA LEU A 30 -17.86 14.37 -1.75
C LEU A 30 -18.34 15.01 -3.04
N VAL A 31 -17.48 15.84 -3.62
CA VAL A 31 -17.75 16.54 -4.88
C VAL A 31 -17.26 15.66 -6.04
N THR A 32 -18.17 15.26 -6.92
CA THR A 32 -17.87 14.53 -8.17
C THR A 32 -18.10 15.45 -9.37
N ASP A 33 -17.85 14.94 -10.58
CA ASP A 33 -18.13 15.66 -11.82
C ASP A 33 -19.63 15.90 -12.06
N THR A 34 -20.50 15.10 -11.43
CA THR A 34 -21.96 15.09 -11.69
C THR A 34 -22.81 15.48 -10.48
N ASP A 35 -22.32 15.28 -9.26
CA ASP A 35 -23.09 15.48 -8.04
C ASP A 35 -22.21 15.84 -6.83
N ILE A 36 -22.86 16.27 -5.74
CA ILE A 36 -22.24 16.41 -4.43
C ILE A 36 -22.98 15.49 -3.48
N LYS A 37 -22.27 14.51 -2.93
CA LYS A 37 -22.79 13.62 -1.88
C LYS A 37 -22.33 14.14 -0.52
N GLU A 38 -23.20 14.10 0.47
CA GLU A 38 -22.86 14.56 1.82
C GLU A 38 -23.38 13.64 2.92
N GLY A 39 -22.65 13.58 4.03
CA GLY A 39 -23.02 12.77 5.19
C GLY A 39 -21.89 12.66 6.20
N ALA A 40 -22.14 11.97 7.31
CA ALA A 40 -21.04 11.47 8.13
C ALA A 40 -20.19 10.49 7.31
N PRO A 41 -18.91 10.28 7.65
CA PRO A 41 -18.09 9.28 6.96
C PRO A 41 -18.76 7.90 6.90
N GLU A 42 -19.43 7.49 7.97
CA GLU A 42 -20.15 6.22 8.09
C GLU A 42 -21.39 6.13 7.19
N ASP A 43 -22.14 7.24 7.03
CA ASP A 43 -23.32 7.28 6.15
C ASP A 43 -22.91 7.15 4.68
N LEU A 44 -21.88 7.91 4.28
CA LEU A 44 -21.33 7.83 2.92
C LEU A 44 -20.72 6.45 2.64
N TRP A 45 -20.23 5.78 3.68
CA TRP A 45 -19.74 4.41 3.60
C TRP A 45 -20.87 3.43 3.30
N LEU A 46 -21.94 3.44 4.10
CA LEU A 46 -23.10 2.55 3.93
C LEU A 46 -23.87 2.77 2.62
N ALA A 47 -23.73 3.96 2.03
CA ALA A 47 -24.35 4.32 0.77
C ALA A 47 -23.44 4.05 -0.45
N ASP A 48 -22.33 3.34 -0.29
CA ASP A 48 -21.32 3.06 -1.33
C ASP A 48 -20.85 4.33 -2.06
N SER A 49 -20.92 5.48 -1.39
CA SER A 49 -20.75 6.78 -2.04
C SER A 49 -19.30 7.04 -2.45
N PHE A 50 -18.35 6.40 -1.78
CA PHE A 50 -16.93 6.55 -2.05
C PHE A 50 -16.42 5.65 -3.20
N GLU A 51 -17.21 4.72 -3.74
CA GLU A 51 -16.77 3.88 -4.86
C GLU A 51 -16.26 4.68 -6.06
N CYS A 52 -16.87 5.84 -6.32
CA CYS A 52 -16.45 6.74 -7.41
C CYS A 52 -15.08 7.41 -7.19
N LEU A 53 -14.57 7.47 -5.95
CA LEU A 53 -13.20 7.92 -5.68
C LEU A 53 -12.15 6.86 -6.06
N PHE A 54 -12.59 5.61 -6.18
CA PHE A 54 -11.74 4.43 -6.30
C PHE A 54 -11.80 3.81 -7.69
N ASP A 55 -12.21 4.59 -8.71
CA ASP A 55 -12.47 4.17 -10.09
C ASP A 55 -11.22 3.81 -10.92
N SER A 56 -10.22 3.22 -10.26
CA SER A 56 -9.14 2.52 -10.93
C SER A 56 -8.90 1.21 -10.20
N GLU A 57 -8.64 0.13 -10.94
CA GLU A 57 -8.38 -1.26 -10.54
C GLU A 57 -7.23 -1.48 -9.50
N ARG A 58 -7.02 -0.55 -8.56
CA ARG A 58 -5.79 -0.30 -7.80
C ARG A 58 -6.01 0.16 -6.36
N THR A 59 -7.26 0.34 -5.92
CA THR A 59 -7.63 0.69 -4.54
C THR A 59 -8.60 -0.36 -4.03
N GLY A 60 -8.13 -1.22 -3.13
CA GLY A 60 -8.95 -2.21 -2.46
C GLY A 60 -9.24 -1.73 -1.05
N PHE A 61 -10.51 -1.65 -0.70
CA PHE A 61 -10.96 -1.46 0.67
C PHE A 61 -11.22 -2.83 1.30
N ASP A 62 -10.81 -3.00 2.56
CA ASP A 62 -11.17 -4.17 3.36
C ASP A 62 -12.40 -3.83 4.24
N PRO A 63 -13.60 -4.36 3.91
CA PRO A 63 -14.83 -4.07 4.64
C PRO A 63 -14.92 -4.65 6.04
N GLU A 64 -14.01 -5.53 6.43
CA GLU A 64 -13.99 -6.05 7.80
C GLU A 64 -13.24 -5.12 8.78
N ASP A 65 -12.24 -4.37 8.31
CA ASP A 65 -11.39 -3.55 9.19
C ASP A 65 -11.37 -2.05 8.87
N GLY A 66 -12.07 -1.61 7.81
CA GLY A 66 -12.18 -0.21 7.45
C GLY A 66 -10.91 0.38 6.85
N SER A 67 -9.93 -0.45 6.48
CA SER A 67 -8.63 0.02 6.01
C SER A 67 -8.57 0.23 4.49
N PHE A 68 -7.90 1.33 4.11
CA PHE A 68 -7.62 1.66 2.72
C PHE A 68 -6.27 1.11 2.30
N GLY A 69 -6.28 0.19 1.33
CA GLY A 69 -5.08 -0.31 0.66
C GLY A 69 -5.03 0.14 -0.79
N PHE A 70 -4.02 0.95 -1.14
CA PHE A 70 -3.57 0.97 -2.53
C PHE A 70 -2.95 -0.39 -2.83
N SER A 71 -3.64 -1.20 -3.63
CA SER A 71 -3.10 -2.44 -4.16
C SER A 71 -2.40 -2.10 -5.47
N PRO A 72 -1.05 -1.96 -5.48
CA PRO A 72 -0.33 -1.78 -6.72
C PRO A 72 -0.62 -2.91 -7.70
N PRO A 73 -0.57 -2.67 -9.03
CA PRO A 73 -0.77 -3.71 -10.03
C PRO A 73 0.10 -4.93 -9.72
N TYR A 74 -0.50 -6.12 -9.74
CA TYR A 74 0.22 -7.36 -9.48
C TYR A 74 1.38 -7.51 -10.46
N ARG A 75 2.60 -7.63 -9.93
CA ARG A 75 3.85 -7.78 -10.70
C ARG A 75 4.41 -9.20 -10.66
N GLY A 76 3.85 -10.05 -9.81
CA GLY A 76 4.33 -11.42 -9.62
C GLY A 76 4.52 -11.79 -8.15
N GLU A 77 4.90 -13.04 -7.95
CA GLU A 77 5.23 -13.61 -6.66
C GLU A 77 6.75 -13.71 -6.50
N VAL A 78 7.23 -13.45 -5.28
CA VAL A 78 8.64 -13.61 -4.94
C VAL A 78 8.81 -14.30 -3.59
N TYR A 79 9.70 -15.27 -3.55
CA TYR A 79 10.12 -15.93 -2.32
C TYR A 79 11.13 -15.07 -1.57
N LEU A 80 10.99 -15.01 -0.25
CA LEU A 80 11.87 -14.26 0.63
C LEU A 80 12.59 -15.19 1.61
N GLU A 81 13.88 -15.41 1.35
CA GLU A 81 14.80 -16.20 2.17
C GLU A 81 15.48 -15.31 3.22
N GLY A 82 15.83 -15.90 4.37
CA GLY A 82 16.50 -15.20 5.47
C GLY A 82 15.73 -15.21 6.80
N ALA A 83 16.46 -14.94 7.87
CA ALA A 83 15.97 -15.01 9.25
C ALA A 83 14.83 -14.02 9.52
N ALA A 84 13.94 -14.40 10.45
CA ALA A 84 12.88 -13.54 10.92
C ALA A 84 13.46 -12.29 11.59
N GLY A 85 12.79 -11.14 11.45
CA GLY A 85 13.21 -9.91 12.10
C GLY A 85 12.79 -8.65 11.35
N ARG A 86 13.22 -7.50 11.89
CA ARG A 86 12.86 -6.16 11.39
C ARG A 86 13.13 -6.01 9.89
N GLN A 87 14.31 -6.44 9.43
CA GLN A 87 14.69 -6.30 8.01
C GLN A 87 13.79 -7.11 7.08
N LYS A 88 13.45 -8.34 7.44
CA LYS A 88 12.50 -9.17 6.68
C LYS A 88 11.13 -8.51 6.59
N ASN A 89 10.62 -7.98 7.70
CA ASN A 89 9.32 -7.30 7.75
C ASN A 89 9.28 -6.05 6.85
N TRP A 90 10.32 -5.21 6.89
CA TRP A 90 10.41 -4.05 6.00
C TRP A 90 10.59 -4.43 4.53
N THR A 91 11.24 -5.56 4.25
CA THR A 91 11.36 -6.10 2.89
C THR A 91 9.99 -6.55 2.36
N ILE A 92 9.23 -7.29 3.16
CA ILE A 92 7.85 -7.71 2.82
C ILE A 92 6.98 -6.48 2.53
N ARG A 93 7.03 -5.46 3.41
CA ARG A 93 6.29 -4.21 3.21
C ARG A 93 6.69 -3.51 1.91
N ALA A 94 7.98 -3.44 1.61
CA ALA A 94 8.48 -2.82 0.38
C ALA A 94 8.05 -3.59 -0.87
N LEU A 95 8.09 -4.94 -0.84
CA LEU A 95 7.66 -5.81 -1.92
C LEU A 95 6.16 -5.69 -2.20
N LYS A 96 5.32 -5.83 -1.16
CA LYS A 96 3.86 -5.67 -1.26
C LYS A 96 3.48 -4.31 -1.81
N ARG A 97 4.09 -3.23 -1.29
CA ARG A 97 3.89 -1.85 -1.78
C ARG A 97 4.27 -1.66 -3.26
N ASN A 98 5.08 -2.55 -3.83
CA ASN A 98 5.48 -2.49 -5.24
C ASN A 98 4.79 -3.55 -6.11
N GLY A 99 3.77 -4.26 -5.62
CA GLY A 99 2.96 -5.20 -6.39
C GLY A 99 3.45 -6.64 -6.36
N PHE A 100 4.39 -6.98 -5.47
CA PHE A 100 4.88 -8.33 -5.32
C PHE A 100 4.20 -9.05 -4.15
N ALA A 101 3.61 -10.21 -4.43
CA ALA A 101 3.14 -11.12 -3.40
C ALA A 101 4.29 -11.97 -2.85
N ILE A 102 4.20 -12.40 -1.59
CA ILE A 102 5.21 -13.25 -0.97
C ILE A 102 4.80 -14.70 -1.17
N SER A 103 5.59 -15.45 -1.93
CA SER A 103 5.32 -16.86 -2.19
C SER A 103 5.77 -17.73 -1.01
N SER A 104 5.01 -18.78 -0.69
CA SER A 104 5.40 -19.81 0.26
C SER A 104 6.40 -20.81 -0.33
N LYS A 105 6.43 -20.92 -1.68
CA LYS A 105 7.35 -21.78 -2.43
C LYS A 105 8.50 -20.97 -2.99
N LYS A 106 9.68 -21.58 -3.13
CA LYS A 106 10.88 -20.91 -3.66
C LYS A 106 10.69 -20.54 -5.14
N THR A 107 10.65 -19.24 -5.44
CA THR A 107 10.53 -18.69 -6.79
C THR A 107 11.89 -18.51 -7.45
N GLN A 108 11.92 -18.28 -8.76
CA GLN A 108 13.10 -17.83 -9.50
C GLN A 108 12.74 -16.58 -10.31
N PRO A 109 13.33 -15.41 -10.02
CA PRO A 109 14.28 -15.13 -8.94
C PRO A 109 13.65 -15.17 -7.54
N TYR A 110 14.49 -15.25 -6.50
CA TYR A 110 14.09 -15.02 -5.11
C TYR A 110 14.96 -13.95 -4.44
N VAL A 111 14.46 -13.38 -3.35
CA VAL A 111 15.18 -12.37 -2.55
C VAL A 111 15.71 -13.01 -1.27
N GLU A 112 16.96 -12.73 -0.93
CA GLU A 112 17.57 -13.12 0.33
C GLU A 112 17.85 -11.87 1.18
N VAL A 113 17.43 -11.92 2.45
CA VAL A 113 17.78 -10.93 3.47
C VAL A 113 19.04 -11.41 4.19
N ARG A 114 20.15 -10.68 4.04
CA ARG A 114 21.44 -11.09 4.57
C ARG A 114 21.54 -10.84 6.07
N GLU A 115 22.03 -11.83 6.80
CA GLU A 115 22.22 -11.73 8.25
C GLU A 115 23.25 -10.65 8.64
N GLY A 116 22.99 -9.99 9.77
CA GLY A 116 23.82 -8.88 10.27
C GLY A 116 23.57 -7.53 9.58
N GLY A 117 22.50 -7.42 8.79
CA GLY A 117 22.08 -6.16 8.19
C GLY A 117 22.90 -5.65 7.02
N ARG A 118 23.64 -6.55 6.37
CA ARG A 118 24.51 -6.26 5.23
C ARG A 118 23.77 -6.28 3.88
N GLY A 119 22.52 -5.81 3.87
CA GLY A 119 21.73 -5.59 2.66
C GLY A 119 20.91 -6.79 2.18
N TRP A 120 20.57 -6.77 0.89
CA TRP A 120 19.70 -7.74 0.23
C TRP A 120 20.39 -8.35 -0.97
N SER A 121 19.96 -9.53 -1.37
CA SER A 121 20.43 -10.15 -2.61
C SER A 121 19.25 -10.67 -3.44
N ILE A 122 19.34 -10.53 -4.76
CA ILE A 122 18.48 -11.24 -5.71
C ILE A 122 19.27 -12.43 -6.23
N VAL A 123 18.68 -13.61 -6.14
CA VAL A 123 19.26 -14.85 -6.66
C VAL A 123 18.43 -15.33 -7.85
N LYS A 124 19.07 -15.48 -9.01
CA LYS A 124 18.47 -15.99 -10.25
C LYS A 124 19.45 -16.89 -10.97
N ASP A 125 19.09 -18.13 -11.27
CA ASP A 125 19.88 -19.05 -12.12
C ASP A 125 21.38 -19.09 -11.73
N LYS A 126 21.67 -19.17 -10.42
CA LYS A 126 23.01 -19.13 -9.79
C LYS A 126 23.76 -17.80 -9.83
N LYS A 127 23.20 -16.74 -10.41
CA LYS A 127 23.70 -15.37 -10.28
C LYS A 127 23.13 -14.73 -9.02
N VAL A 128 24.01 -14.10 -8.25
CA VAL A 128 23.65 -13.35 -7.04
C VAL A 128 23.98 -11.89 -7.27
N GLN A 129 22.97 -11.02 -7.19
CA GLN A 129 23.13 -9.58 -7.26
C GLN A 129 22.86 -8.98 -5.88
N ASN A 130 23.84 -8.25 -5.34
CA ASN A 130 23.78 -7.69 -3.99
C ASN A 130 23.38 -6.21 -4.02
N PHE A 131 22.62 -5.80 -3.01
CA PHE A 131 22.07 -4.45 -2.85
C PHE A 131 22.30 -3.94 -1.44
N ARG A 132 22.60 -2.64 -1.31
CA ARG A 132 22.81 -2.01 -0.01
C ARG A 132 21.56 -1.33 0.53
N SER A 133 20.52 -1.18 -0.29
CA SER A 133 19.24 -0.59 0.11
C SER A 133 18.05 -1.32 -0.50
N LEU A 134 16.88 -1.24 0.18
CA LEU A 134 15.60 -1.67 -0.40
C LEU A 134 15.25 -0.87 -1.65
N TYR A 135 15.70 0.38 -1.74
CA TYR A 135 15.43 1.22 -2.91
C TYR A 135 16.07 0.63 -4.18
N GLU A 136 17.36 0.27 -4.11
CA GLU A 136 18.06 -0.36 -5.24
C GLU A 136 17.47 -1.72 -5.59
N LEU A 137 17.19 -2.55 -4.57
CA LEU A 137 16.56 -3.85 -4.73
C LEU A 137 15.25 -3.74 -5.51
N ILE A 138 14.34 -2.89 -5.04
CA ILE A 138 13.02 -2.70 -5.65
C ILE A 138 13.13 -2.10 -7.05
N LYS A 139 14.06 -1.16 -7.26
CA LYS A 139 14.30 -0.56 -8.59
C LYS A 139 14.65 -1.65 -9.61
N ILE A 140 15.54 -2.59 -9.26
CA ILE A 140 15.91 -3.70 -10.13
C ILE A 140 14.75 -4.69 -10.32
N LEU A 141 14.03 -5.06 -9.25
CA LEU A 141 12.86 -5.94 -9.36
C LEU A 141 11.75 -5.36 -10.25
N ARG A 142 11.63 -4.02 -10.32
CA ARG A 142 10.66 -3.36 -11.21
C ARG A 142 11.09 -3.31 -12.67
N GLN A 143 12.39 -3.26 -12.94
CA GLN A 143 12.95 -3.18 -14.30
C GLN A 143 13.02 -4.55 -14.97
N ASN A 144 13.35 -5.58 -14.19
CA ASN A 144 13.25 -6.96 -14.61
C ASN A 144 11.80 -7.40 -14.37
N ASN A 145 10.88 -7.17 -15.31
CA ASN A 145 9.53 -7.75 -15.24
C ASN A 145 9.67 -9.23 -14.86
N ILE A 146 9.30 -9.56 -13.62
CA ILE A 146 9.30 -10.93 -13.13
C ILE A 146 8.04 -11.56 -13.71
N THR A 147 8.03 -11.73 -15.02
CA THR A 147 6.99 -12.46 -15.72
C THR A 147 7.20 -13.92 -15.34
N ALA A 148 6.46 -14.38 -14.34
CA ALA A 148 6.19 -15.79 -14.19
C ALA A 148 5.43 -16.24 -15.45
N VAL A 149 5.95 -17.27 -16.09
CA VAL A 149 5.25 -18.07 -17.10
C VAL A 149 4.00 -18.67 -16.47
#